data_AF-A0A7C5J5L2-F1
#
_entry.id   AF-A0A7C5J5L2-F1
#
_cell.length_a   1.000
_cell.length_b   1.000
_cell.length_c   1.000
_cell.angle_alpha   90.00
_cell.angle_beta   90.00
_cell.angle_gamma   90.00
#
_symmetry.space_group_name_H-M   'P 1'
#
loop_
_entity.id
_entity.type
_entity.pdbx_description
1 polymer ?
#
loop_
_entity_poly.entity_id
_entity_poly.type
_entity_poly.pdbx_seq_one_letter_code
_entity_poly.pdbx_strand_id
1 'polypeptide(L)'
;MTRHGRLLGTPAYVSPERASAKKPTPDADMWSLAVVAYEILVGKRPFEAKTVGVQLVKIIQGDYEPVSELRSELGSEMDAFFDKAFAQEVTMRFHNMHDMATAFSVALAGTDDALDWSL
;
A
#
# COMPACT_ATOMS: atom_id res chain seq x y z
N MET A 1 11.43 -15.03 31.51
CA MET A 1 10.12 -15.14 30.83
C MET A 1 10.38 -15.22 29.33
N THR A 2 9.94 -16.26 28.63
CA THR A 2 10.06 -16.35 27.17
C THR A 2 8.81 -17.00 26.58
N ARG A 3 8.44 -16.56 25.36
CA ARG A 3 7.32 -17.01 24.49
C ARG A 3 5.96 -16.37 24.84
N HIS A 4 5.24 -15.71 23.93
CA HIS A 4 4.81 -16.13 22.60
C HIS A 4 4.49 -14.93 21.68
N GLY A 5 4.70 -15.07 20.36
CA GLY A 5 4.21 -14.12 19.35
C GLY A 5 5.12 -13.87 18.14
N ARG A 6 6.11 -14.73 17.87
CA ARG A 6 7.04 -14.59 16.73
C ARG A 6 6.43 -15.00 15.37
N LEU A 7 5.12 -14.79 15.16
CA LEU A 7 4.41 -15.19 13.94
C LEU A 7 3.38 -14.14 13.52
N LEU A 8 3.87 -13.02 13.02
CA LEU A 8 3.31 -12.36 11.85
C LEU A 8 4.53 -11.90 11.04
N GLY A 9 4.51 -12.02 9.71
CA GLY A 9 5.50 -11.31 8.89
C GLY A 9 5.52 -9.82 9.24
N THR A 10 6.46 -9.02 8.70
CA THR A 10 6.49 -7.58 8.95
C THR A 10 5.08 -6.98 8.75
N PRO A 11 4.35 -6.60 9.82
CA PRO A 11 2.91 -6.35 9.77
C PRO A 11 2.53 -5.20 8.82
N ALA A 12 3.52 -4.41 8.42
CA ALA A 12 3.40 -3.37 7.43
C ALA A 12 2.86 -3.81 6.07
N TYR A 13 3.07 -5.07 5.66
CA TYR A 13 2.67 -5.54 4.33
C TYR A 13 1.42 -6.44 4.37
N VAL A 14 0.80 -6.62 5.54
CA VAL A 14 -0.35 -7.51 5.71
C VAL A 14 -1.61 -6.80 5.26
N SER A 15 -2.37 -7.44 4.37
CA SER A 15 -3.67 -6.95 3.95
C SER A 15 -4.76 -7.16 5.02
N PRO A 16 -5.84 -6.35 5.05
CA PRO A 16 -6.92 -6.45 6.03
C PRO A 16 -7.52 -7.87 6.15
N GLU A 17 -7.68 -8.54 5.01
CA GLU A 17 -8.21 -9.90 4.95
C GLU A 17 -7.24 -10.96 5.52
N ARG A 18 -5.92 -10.73 5.42
CA ARG A 18 -4.90 -11.58 6.04
C ARG A 18 -4.76 -11.34 7.54
N ALA A 19 -4.98 -10.10 8.00
CA ALA A 19 -5.07 -9.81 9.44
C ALA A 19 -6.22 -10.61 10.09
N SER A 20 -7.25 -10.96 9.30
CA SER A 20 -8.38 -11.81 9.71
C SER A 20 -8.15 -13.32 9.50
N ALA A 21 -6.91 -13.78 9.31
CA ALA A 21 -6.50 -15.18 9.16
C ALA A 21 -7.08 -15.94 7.95
N LYS A 22 -7.44 -15.25 6.86
CA LYS A 22 -7.81 -15.89 5.59
C LYS A 22 -6.56 -16.42 4.85
N LYS A 23 -6.75 -17.42 3.97
CA LYS A 23 -5.66 -17.98 3.15
C LYS A 23 -5.02 -16.89 2.27
N PRO A 24 -3.72 -16.99 1.92
CA PRO A 24 -3.11 -16.08 0.94
C PRO A 24 -3.88 -16.10 -0.38
N THR A 25 -4.15 -14.91 -0.93
CA THR A 25 -4.81 -14.70 -2.22
C THR A 25 -3.95 -13.78 -3.09
N PRO A 26 -4.11 -13.80 -4.43
CA PRO A 26 -3.46 -12.83 -5.32
C PRO A 26 -3.68 -11.38 -4.89
N ASP A 27 -4.84 -11.05 -4.35
CA ASP A 27 -5.17 -9.71 -3.86
C ASP A 27 -4.31 -9.25 -2.67
N ALA A 28 -3.86 -10.20 -1.85
CA ALA A 28 -2.97 -9.91 -0.74
C ALA A 28 -1.54 -9.61 -1.23
N ASP A 29 -1.10 -10.26 -2.30
CA ASP A 29 0.19 -9.96 -2.92
C ASP A 29 0.16 -8.58 -3.59
N MET A 30 -0.94 -8.23 -4.27
CA MET A 30 -1.15 -6.89 -4.82
C MET A 30 -1.13 -5.80 -3.75
N TRP A 31 -1.78 -6.03 -2.61
CA TRP A 31 -1.71 -5.13 -1.46
C TRP A 31 -0.26 -4.93 -1.00
N SER A 32 0.48 -6.03 -0.81
CA SER A 32 1.87 -5.94 -0.35
C SER A 32 2.77 -5.21 -1.34
N LEU A 33 2.54 -5.38 -2.65
CA LEU A 33 3.25 -4.64 -3.69
C LEU A 33 2.91 -3.14 -3.65
N ALA A 34 1.64 -2.79 -3.43
CA ALA A 34 1.24 -1.39 -3.27
C ALA A 34 1.92 -0.74 -2.05
N VAL A 35 2.05 -1.46 -0.93
CA VAL A 35 2.80 -0.97 0.24
C VAL A 35 4.26 -0.69 -0.12
N VAL A 36 4.91 -1.60 -0.86
CA VAL A 36 6.31 -1.41 -1.31
C VAL A 36 6.43 -0.23 -2.26
N ALA A 37 5.52 -0.10 -3.24
CA ALA A 37 5.52 1.02 -4.18
C ALA A 37 5.35 2.36 -3.45
N TYR A 38 4.43 2.44 -2.49
CA TYR A 38 4.24 3.61 -1.64
C TYR A 38 5.54 3.94 -0.88
N GLU A 39 6.16 2.96 -0.22
CA GLU A 39 7.40 3.13 0.53
C GLU A 39 8.56 3.62 -0.35
N ILE A 40 8.67 3.14 -1.59
CA ILE A 40 9.68 3.60 -2.54
C ILE A 40 9.45 5.06 -2.93
N LEU A 41 8.20 5.46 -3.18
CA LEU A 41 7.87 6.80 -3.67
C LEU A 41 8.08 7.88 -2.60
N VAL A 42 7.70 7.61 -1.34
CA VAL A 42 7.67 8.61 -0.27
C VAL A 42 8.62 8.33 0.90
N GLY A 43 9.35 7.21 0.88
CA GLY A 43 10.34 6.85 1.90
C GLY A 43 9.76 6.41 3.25
N LYS A 44 8.44 6.23 3.36
CA LYS A 44 7.74 5.77 4.57
C LYS A 44 6.59 4.85 4.21
N ARG A 45 6.12 4.05 5.18
CA ARG A 45 5.05 3.07 4.95
C ARG A 45 3.66 3.69 5.20
N PRO A 46 2.63 3.33 4.42
CA PRO A 46 1.31 4.00 4.44
C PRO A 46 0.61 3.89 5.82
N PHE A 47 0.73 2.73 6.46
CA PHE A 47 0.07 2.42 7.74
C PHE A 47 1.03 2.36 8.93
N GLU A 48 2.15 3.08 8.88
CA GLU A 48 3.14 3.07 9.96
C GLU A 48 2.55 3.64 11.27
N ALA A 49 2.82 2.96 12.38
CA ALA A 49 2.38 3.39 13.71
C ALA A 49 3.33 2.91 14.81
N LYS A 50 3.25 3.54 16.00
CA LYS A 50 4.10 3.24 17.17
C LYS A 50 3.90 1.84 17.75
N THR A 51 2.75 1.22 17.52
CA THR A 51 2.42 -0.13 18.02
C THR A 51 1.73 -0.93 16.93
N VAL A 52 1.91 -2.26 16.96
CA VAL A 52 1.27 -3.19 16.02
C VAL A 52 -0.26 -3.08 16.09
N GLY A 53 -0.83 -2.90 17.28
CA GLY A 53 -2.28 -2.74 17.44
C GLY A 53 -2.83 -1.52 16.70
N VAL A 54 -2.16 -0.37 16.84
CA VAL A 54 -2.56 0.85 16.12
C VAL A 54 -2.36 0.69 14.61
N GLN A 55 -1.25 0.08 14.18
CA GLN A 55 -1.00 -0.20 12.77
C GLN A 55 -2.10 -1.07 12.14
N LEU A 56 -2.55 -2.12 12.84
CA LEU A 56 -3.66 -2.95 12.36
C LEU A 56 -4.96 -2.15 12.26
N VAL A 57 -5.24 -1.26 13.21
CA VAL A 57 -6.41 -0.36 13.14
C VAL A 57 -6.32 0.53 11.89
N LYS A 58 -5.17 1.14 11.61
CA LYS A 58 -4.98 1.96 10.40
C LYS A 58 -5.19 1.14 9.12
N ILE A 59 -4.65 -0.08 9.06
CA ILE A 59 -4.84 -1.01 7.93
C ILE A 59 -6.32 -1.29 7.71
N ILE A 60 -7.06 -1.65 8.77
CA ILE A 60 -8.50 -1.97 8.72
C ILE A 60 -9.35 -0.76 8.35
N GLN A 61 -8.95 0.44 8.78
CA GLN A 61 -9.65 1.68 8.48
C GLN A 61 -9.29 2.26 7.11
N GLY A 62 -8.21 1.78 6.48
CA GLY A 62 -7.64 2.42 5.29
C GLY A 62 -7.07 3.81 5.58
N ASP A 63 -6.60 4.05 6.81
CA ASP A 63 -6.05 5.35 7.23
C ASP A 63 -4.56 5.44 6.88
N TYR A 64 -4.27 6.01 5.71
CA TYR A 64 -2.94 6.34 5.24
C TYR A 64 -2.89 7.78 4.72
N GLU A 65 -1.70 8.35 4.68
CA GLU A 65 -1.50 9.70 4.14
C GLU A 65 -1.38 9.62 2.61
N PRO A 66 -2.13 10.41 1.83
CA PRO A 66 -2.00 10.44 0.38
C PRO A 66 -0.56 10.76 -0.03
N VAL A 67 -0.10 10.23 -1.17
CA VAL A 67 1.29 10.45 -1.58
C VAL A 67 1.52 11.87 -2.08
N SER A 68 0.49 12.53 -2.62
CA SER A 68 0.57 13.92 -3.05
C SER A 68 0.76 14.91 -1.89
N GLU A 69 0.23 14.60 -0.70
CA GLU A 69 0.43 15.39 0.52
C GLU A 69 1.89 15.32 1.01
N LEU A 70 2.60 14.27 0.63
CA LEU A 70 4.01 14.03 0.98
C LEU A 70 4.97 14.51 -0.09
N ARG A 71 4.56 14.37 -1.34
CA ARG A 71 5.31 14.68 -2.55
C ARG A 71 4.33 15.20 -3.59
N SER A 72 4.14 16.53 -3.60
CA SER A 72 3.18 17.21 -4.47
C SER A 72 3.38 16.88 -5.95
N GLU A 73 4.60 16.52 -6.35
CA GLU A 73 4.96 16.10 -7.71
C GLU A 73 4.24 14.82 -8.19
N LEU A 74 3.73 13.99 -7.27
CA LEU A 74 3.03 12.74 -7.62
C LEU A 74 1.57 12.94 -8.04
N GLY A 75 0.96 14.07 -7.66
CA GLY A 75 -0.39 14.46 -8.08
C GLY A 75 -1.52 13.53 -7.63
N SER A 76 -2.75 13.95 -7.92
CA SER A 76 -3.98 13.24 -7.49
C SER A 76 -4.21 11.92 -8.22
N GLU A 77 -3.64 11.71 -9.41
CA GLU A 77 -3.74 10.44 -10.14
C GLU A 77 -3.05 9.30 -9.39
N MET A 78 -1.92 9.60 -8.73
CA MET A 78 -1.23 8.62 -7.91
C MET A 78 -1.99 8.33 -6.61
N ASP A 79 -2.65 9.33 -6.02
CA ASP A 79 -3.53 9.10 -4.87
C ASP A 79 -4.69 8.17 -5.26
N ALA A 80 -5.34 8.41 -6.40
CA ALA A 80 -6.42 7.56 -6.91
C ALA A 80 -5.97 6.12 -7.16
N PHE A 81 -4.73 5.94 -7.62
CA PHE A 81 -4.12 4.61 -7.73
C PHE A 81 -4.02 3.91 -6.36
N PHE A 82 -3.49 4.59 -5.34
CA PHE A 82 -3.32 4.01 -4.00
C PHE A 82 -4.66 3.80 -3.30
N ASP A 83 -5.64 4.67 -3.50
CA ASP A 83 -7.00 4.50 -2.96
C ASP A 83 -7.62 3.20 -3.47
N LYS A 84 -7.44 2.92 -4.76
CA LYS A 84 -7.90 1.67 -5.35
C LYS A 84 -7.07 0.47 -4.88
N ALA A 85 -5.76 0.60 -4.78
CA ALA A 85 -4.88 -0.49 -4.33
C ALA A 85 -5.13 -0.88 -2.86
N PHE A 86 -5.42 0.11 -2.00
CA PHE A 86 -5.68 -0.04 -0.57
C PHE A 86 -7.17 -0.12 -0.22
N ALA A 87 -8.03 -0.36 -1.21
CA ALA A 87 -9.45 -0.57 -0.95
C ALA A 87 -9.66 -1.75 0.03
N GLN A 88 -10.47 -1.53 1.06
CA GLN A 88 -10.69 -2.52 2.12
C GLN A 88 -11.43 -3.75 1.59
N GLU A 89 -12.40 -3.53 0.72
CA GLU A 89 -13.09 -4.58 -0.01
C GLU A 89 -12.24 -5.06 -1.19
N VAL A 90 -11.88 -6.34 -1.20
CA VAL A 90 -11.06 -6.95 -2.25
C VAL A 90 -11.64 -6.74 -3.65
N THR A 91 -12.98 -6.78 -3.78
CA THR A 91 -13.67 -6.58 -5.05
C THR A 91 -13.56 -5.16 -5.60
N MET A 92 -13.14 -4.19 -4.79
CA MET A 92 -12.93 -2.80 -5.19
C MET A 92 -11.48 -2.53 -5.63
N ARG A 93 -10.56 -3.50 -5.43
CA ARG A 93 -9.17 -3.41 -5.89
C ARG A 93 -9.06 -3.69 -7.39
N PHE A 94 -7.83 -3.71 -7.91
CA PHE A 94 -7.60 -4.13 -9.30
C PHE A 94 -7.97 -5.59 -9.50
N HIS A 95 -8.42 -5.93 -10.70
CA HIS A 95 -8.84 -7.30 -11.00
C HIS A 95 -7.65 -8.26 -11.05
N ASN A 96 -6.48 -7.77 -11.47
CA ASN A 96 -5.25 -8.54 -11.56
C ASN A 96 -4.01 -7.61 -11.54
N MET A 97 -2.83 -8.23 -11.53
CA MET A 97 -1.55 -7.51 -11.46
C MET A 97 -1.24 -6.67 -12.70
N HIS A 98 -1.68 -7.11 -13.88
CA HIS A 98 -1.47 -6.37 -15.13
C HIS A 98 -2.25 -5.05 -15.13
N ASP A 99 -3.49 -5.07 -14.67
CA ASP A 99 -4.33 -3.87 -14.54
C ASP A 99 -3.72 -2.88 -13.54
N MET A 100 -3.21 -3.40 -12.41
CA MET A 100 -2.51 -2.58 -11.42
C MET A 100 -1.24 -1.95 -11.98
N ALA A 101 -0.39 -2.70 -12.67
CA ALA A 101 0.83 -2.19 -13.27
C ALA A 101 0.54 -1.13 -14.37
N THR A 102 -0.50 -1.35 -15.17
CA THR A 102 -0.94 -0.41 -16.20
C THR A 102 -1.43 0.90 -15.56
N ALA A 103 -2.29 0.80 -14.54
CA ALA A 103 -2.78 1.98 -13.82
C ALA A 103 -1.65 2.77 -13.15
N PHE A 104 -0.68 2.08 -12.55
CA PHE A 104 0.49 2.72 -11.95
C PHE A 104 1.32 3.49 -12.98
N SER A 105 1.53 2.89 -14.15
CA SER A 105 2.29 3.53 -15.24
C SER A 105 1.57 4.77 -15.79
N VAL A 106 0.25 4.74 -15.89
CA VAL A 106 -0.58 5.89 -16.28
C VAL A 106 -0.50 6.99 -15.23
N ALA A 107 -0.63 6.64 -13.94
CA ALA A 107 -0.52 7.61 -12.85
C ALA A 107 0.86 8.30 -12.83
N LEU A 108 1.94 7.55 -13.08
CA LEU A 108 3.29 8.11 -13.22
C LEU A 108 3.45 9.02 -14.45
N ALA A 109 2.88 8.66 -15.60
CA ALA A 109 2.96 9.50 -16.79
C ALA A 109 2.18 10.82 -16.65
N GLY A 110 1.24 10.89 -15.72
CA GLY A 110 0.55 12.13 -15.32
C GLY A 110 1.37 13.01 -14.36
N THR A 111 2.50 12.53 -13.85
CA THR A 111 3.45 13.32 -13.06
C THR A 111 4.37 14.06 -14.02
N ASP A 112 4.36 15.39 -13.96
CA ASP A 112 5.19 16.25 -14.82
C ASP A 112 6.68 16.03 -14.46
N ASP A 113 7.38 15.19 -15.24
CA ASP A 113 8.84 14.98 -15.27
C ASP A 113 9.57 14.81 -13.90
N ALA A 114 8.90 14.23 -12.90
CA ALA A 114 9.38 14.24 -11.51
C ALA A 114 10.30 13.06 -11.11
N LEU A 115 10.44 12.05 -11.97
CA LEU A 115 11.32 10.91 -11.71
C LEU A 115 12.56 10.99 -12.60
N ASP A 116 13.42 11.96 -12.28
CA ASP A 116 14.80 11.93 -12.73
C ASP A 116 15.51 10.73 -12.09
N TRP A 117 15.59 9.63 -12.84
CA TRP A 117 16.36 8.44 -12.48
C TRP A 117 17.86 8.61 -12.74
N SER A 118 18.33 9.80 -13.13
CA SER A 118 19.75 10.09 -13.28
C SER A 118 20.41 10.36 -11.92
N LEU A 119 20.92 9.29 -11.33
CA LEU A 119 22.06 9.34 -10.40
C LEU A 119 23.38 9.39 -11.17
#